data_AF-A0AAT9TEP8-F1
#
_entry.id   AF-A0AAT9TEP8-F1
#
_cell.length_a   1.000
_cell.length_b   1.000
_cell.length_c   1.000
_cell.angle_alpha   90.00
_cell.angle_beta   90.00
_cell.angle_gamma   90.00
#
_symmetry.space_group_name_H-M   'P 1'
#
loop_
_entity.id
_entity.type
_entity.pdbx_description
1 polymer ?
#
loop_
_entity_poly.entity_id
_entity_poly.type
_entity_poly.pdbx_seq_one_letter_code
_entity_poly.pdbx_strand_id
1 'polypeptide(L)'
;MATRGDPWRASLIGYLAFLALLFYGLAHAYWAFGGDGFPFGADDANPEYSAFEQVGRDRLAPWIAGGFLGSAAVALLLALPGRRRIPARVLVGASAFSAGAVFCTLADFRILGNLAYVFMLKFSAINWTVINQLFAVVSVGLMLVSAIIYQRRTSGACTGCGRTGSGAGWTSPEAASRWGKWAARTAVVVPLLYAGTRWAWALGIPLGISEELWEEGKEDNLWIAGAALATMGALGSLLTLGLVQRWGEVFPRWMVGLRGRRVPLSLAVVPATLVSVMVTIAGVMYIRLRFQGAFDNQKDDWRATVPEMIWPVWGIALAAAALAYYFRRRGACKRCTRG
;
A
#
# COMPACT_ATOMS: atom_id res chain seq x y z
N MET A 1 -6.50 19.01 -34.08
CA MET A 1 -5.86 17.68 -34.03
C MET A 1 -5.63 17.28 -32.57
N ALA A 2 -6.55 16.50 -31.98
CA ALA A 2 -6.39 15.99 -30.62
C ALA A 2 -5.39 14.83 -30.66
N THR A 3 -4.27 14.95 -29.96
CA THR A 3 -3.28 13.88 -29.80
C THR A 3 -3.96 12.68 -29.15
N ARG A 4 -4.33 11.67 -29.94
CA ARG A 4 -4.71 10.34 -29.45
C ARG A 4 -3.59 9.87 -28.54
N GLY A 5 -3.79 9.91 -27.22
CA GLY A 5 -2.74 9.53 -26.29
C GLY A 5 -2.31 8.10 -26.57
N ASP A 6 -1.00 7.92 -26.62
CA ASP A 6 -0.36 6.79 -27.26
C ASP A 6 -0.84 5.43 -26.71
N PRO A 7 -1.55 4.59 -27.50
CA PRO A 7 -1.97 3.26 -27.09
C PRO A 7 -0.78 2.38 -26.65
N TRP A 8 0.44 2.69 -27.09
CA TRP A 8 1.66 1.99 -26.70
C TRP A 8 1.94 2.03 -25.20
N ARG A 9 1.73 3.17 -24.52
CA ARG A 9 2.05 3.30 -23.08
C ARG A 9 1.17 2.43 -22.18
N ALA A 10 -0.08 2.20 -22.57
CA ALA A 10 -0.99 1.35 -21.80
C ALA A 10 -0.63 -0.14 -21.94
N SER A 11 -0.20 -0.55 -23.14
CA SER A 11 0.29 -1.90 -23.40
C SER A 11 1.65 -2.15 -22.73
N LEU A 12 2.52 -1.13 -22.68
CA LEU A 12 3.83 -1.22 -22.02
C LEU A 12 3.72 -1.62 -20.54
N ILE A 13 2.79 -1.03 -19.79
CA ILE A 13 2.58 -1.39 -18.36
C ILE A 13 2.22 -2.87 -18.22
N GLY A 14 1.37 -3.39 -19.13
CA GLY A 14 1.02 -4.81 -19.13
C GLY A 14 2.21 -5.72 -19.39
N TYR A 15 3.07 -5.38 -20.35
CA TYR A 15 4.29 -6.15 -20.63
C TYR A 15 5.32 -6.02 -19.51
N LEU A 16 5.48 -4.85 -18.89
CA LEU A 16 6.35 -4.66 -17.73
C LEU A 16 5.87 -5.50 -16.54
N ALA A 17 4.55 -5.54 -16.28
CA ALA A 17 3.97 -6.40 -15.25
C ALA A 17 4.28 -7.87 -15.53
N PHE A 18 4.07 -8.32 -16.78
CA PHE A 18 4.40 -9.69 -17.20
C PHE A 18 5.87 -10.02 -16.97
N LEU A 19 6.80 -9.18 -17.44
CA LEU A 19 8.24 -9.42 -17.30
C LEU A 19 8.67 -9.43 -15.83
N ALA A 20 8.21 -8.47 -15.02
CA ALA A 20 8.54 -8.42 -13.60
C ALA A 20 8.08 -9.68 -12.86
N LEU A 21 6.83 -10.12 -13.07
CA LEU A 21 6.30 -11.34 -12.47
C LEU A 21 6.99 -12.60 -12.99
N LEU A 22 7.32 -12.65 -14.28
CA LEU A 22 8.05 -13.78 -14.88
C LEU A 22 9.44 -13.91 -14.28
N PHE A 23 10.22 -12.83 -14.27
CA PHE A 23 11.57 -12.86 -13.71
C PHE A 23 11.56 -13.22 -12.23
N TYR A 24 10.61 -12.69 -11.46
CA TYR A 24 10.51 -13.01 -10.05
C TYR A 24 10.06 -14.46 -9.80
N GLY A 25 9.14 -14.97 -10.63
CA GLY A 25 8.77 -16.39 -10.60
C GLY A 25 9.93 -17.32 -10.97
N LEU A 26 10.76 -16.94 -11.95
CA LEU A 26 11.98 -17.66 -12.32
C LEU A 26 13.05 -17.60 -11.23
N ALA A 27 13.20 -16.46 -10.54
CA ALA A 27 14.09 -16.35 -9.37
C ALA A 27 13.65 -17.30 -8.25
N HIS A 28 12.35 -17.40 -7.99
CA HIS A 28 11.82 -18.40 -7.04
C HIS A 28 11.95 -19.84 -7.52
N ALA A 29 11.90 -20.10 -8.83
CA ALA A 29 12.23 -21.41 -9.38
C ALA A 29 13.71 -21.75 -9.15
N TYR A 30 14.62 -20.79 -9.32
CA TYR A 30 16.05 -20.97 -9.01
C TYR A 30 16.27 -21.36 -7.54
N TRP A 31 15.63 -20.66 -6.59
CA TRP A 31 15.70 -21.04 -5.17
C TRP A 31 15.05 -22.39 -4.88
N ALA A 32 13.96 -22.75 -5.58
CA ALA A 32 13.33 -24.06 -5.47
C ALA A 32 14.25 -25.21 -5.94
N PHE A 33 15.15 -24.95 -6.88
CA PHE A 33 16.16 -25.92 -7.36
C PHE A 33 17.47 -25.88 -6.57
N GLY A 34 17.47 -25.31 -5.36
CA GLY A 34 18.61 -25.32 -4.46
C GLY A 34 19.53 -24.10 -4.56
N GLY A 35 19.12 -23.05 -5.28
CA GLY A 35 19.83 -21.77 -5.28
C GLY A 35 19.92 -21.12 -3.90
N ASP A 36 21.00 -20.40 -3.63
CA ASP A 36 21.25 -19.76 -2.34
C ASP A 36 20.58 -18.39 -2.21
N GLY A 37 20.45 -17.91 -0.96
CA GLY A 37 19.93 -16.57 -0.67
C GLY A 37 18.40 -16.45 -0.81
N PHE A 38 17.66 -17.48 -0.45
CA PHE A 38 16.18 -17.42 -0.41
C PHE A 38 15.73 -16.40 0.67
N PRO A 39 14.86 -15.43 0.34
CA PRO A 39 14.65 -14.26 1.19
C PRO A 39 13.51 -14.39 2.23
N PHE A 40 12.77 -15.50 2.26
CA PHE A 40 11.50 -15.61 2.99
C PHE A 40 11.43 -16.86 3.88
N GLY A 41 10.44 -16.87 4.77
CA GLY A 41 10.14 -18.03 5.59
C GLY A 41 11.19 -18.25 6.68
N ALA A 42 11.53 -19.51 6.94
CA ALA A 42 12.53 -19.86 7.94
C ALA A 42 13.96 -19.40 7.57
N ASP A 43 14.21 -19.09 6.30
CA ASP A 43 15.50 -18.61 5.79
C ASP A 43 15.65 -17.07 5.87
N ASP A 44 14.60 -16.36 6.30
CA ASP A 44 14.66 -14.91 6.56
C ASP A 44 15.62 -14.59 7.72
N ALA A 45 16.25 -13.41 7.69
CA ALA A 45 17.05 -12.94 8.82
C ALA A 45 16.21 -12.65 10.08
N ASN A 46 14.90 -12.39 9.92
CA ASN A 46 13.95 -12.20 11.02
C ASN A 46 12.66 -13.02 10.72
N PRO A 47 12.70 -14.36 10.86
CA PRO A 47 11.59 -15.25 10.50
C PRO A 47 10.29 -14.95 11.25
N GLU A 48 10.35 -14.42 12.46
CA GLU A 48 9.22 -14.10 13.34
C GLU A 48 8.22 -13.09 12.72
N TYR A 49 8.66 -12.30 11.74
CA TYR A 49 7.80 -11.38 11.00
C TYR A 49 7.17 -12.00 9.74
N SER A 50 7.64 -13.16 9.31
CA SER A 50 7.18 -13.86 8.11
C SER A 50 5.86 -14.59 8.36
N ALA A 51 4.96 -14.59 7.36
CA ALA A 51 3.77 -15.47 7.41
C ALA A 51 4.14 -16.96 7.41
N PHE A 52 5.36 -17.28 6.98
CA PHE A 52 5.87 -18.62 6.75
C PHE A 52 7.09 -18.91 7.63
N GLU A 53 7.15 -18.34 8.83
CA GLU A 53 8.24 -18.49 9.80
C GLU A 53 8.80 -19.92 9.90
N GLN A 54 7.91 -20.92 9.92
CA GLN A 54 8.29 -22.34 10.09
C GLN A 54 8.50 -23.10 8.77
N VAL A 55 8.43 -22.42 7.63
CA VAL A 55 8.50 -23.06 6.31
C VAL A 55 9.79 -22.64 5.62
N GLY A 56 10.71 -23.60 5.47
CA GLY A 56 11.96 -23.40 4.74
C GLY A 56 11.79 -23.37 3.22
N ARG A 57 12.87 -22.93 2.55
CA ARG A 57 13.02 -22.80 1.10
C ARG A 57 12.43 -23.97 0.29
N ASP A 58 12.76 -25.21 0.64
CA ASP A 58 12.42 -26.40 -0.16
C ASP A 58 10.91 -26.59 -0.33
N ARG A 59 10.12 -26.09 0.64
CA ARG A 59 8.66 -26.10 0.56
C ARG A 59 8.11 -24.78 0.03
N LEU A 60 8.65 -23.65 0.46
CA LEU A 60 8.06 -22.34 0.17
C LEU A 60 8.38 -21.83 -1.24
N ALA A 61 9.63 -21.97 -1.70
CA ALA A 61 10.07 -21.44 -2.99
C ALA A 61 9.27 -21.99 -4.19
N PRO A 62 8.92 -23.29 -4.28
CA PRO A 62 8.07 -23.81 -5.36
C PRO A 62 6.69 -23.16 -5.43
N TRP A 63 6.04 -22.93 -4.28
CA TRP A 63 4.72 -22.29 -4.24
C TRP A 63 4.77 -20.83 -4.67
N ILE A 64 5.80 -20.09 -4.22
CA ILE A 64 5.98 -18.71 -4.64
C ILE A 64 6.29 -18.66 -6.14
N ALA A 65 7.14 -19.54 -6.66
CA ALA A 65 7.44 -19.65 -8.09
C ALA A 65 6.16 -19.89 -8.90
N GLY A 66 5.35 -20.89 -8.52
CA GLY A 66 4.08 -21.20 -9.17
C GLY A 66 3.09 -20.01 -9.14
N GLY A 67 2.99 -19.32 -8.00
CA GLY A 67 2.13 -18.14 -7.84
C GLY A 67 2.53 -16.97 -8.74
N PHE A 68 3.83 -16.66 -8.81
CA PHE A 68 4.33 -15.57 -9.66
C PHE A 68 4.32 -15.92 -11.15
N LEU A 69 4.65 -17.16 -11.54
CA LEU A 69 4.54 -17.63 -12.93
C LEU A 69 3.08 -17.66 -13.41
N GLY A 70 2.16 -18.13 -12.56
CA GLY A 70 0.72 -18.05 -12.84
C GLY A 70 0.23 -16.60 -12.97
N SER A 71 0.70 -15.71 -12.09
CA SER A 71 0.41 -14.27 -12.18
C SER A 71 0.99 -13.65 -13.44
N ALA A 72 2.17 -14.07 -13.90
CA ALA A 72 2.78 -13.64 -15.15
C ALA A 72 1.90 -14.04 -16.34
N ALA A 73 1.37 -15.26 -16.37
CA ALA A 73 0.43 -15.68 -17.41
C ALA A 73 -0.84 -14.80 -17.44
N VAL A 74 -1.41 -14.47 -16.27
CA VAL A 74 -2.54 -13.53 -16.17
C VAL A 74 -2.15 -12.14 -16.69
N ALA A 75 -1.01 -11.60 -16.27
CA ALA A 75 -0.51 -10.30 -16.72
C ALA A 75 -0.31 -10.25 -18.24
N LEU A 76 0.20 -11.32 -18.84
CA LEU A 76 0.33 -11.46 -20.29
C LEU A 76 -1.03 -11.45 -20.99
N LEU A 77 -2.01 -12.20 -20.47
CA LEU A 77 -3.37 -12.22 -21.02
C LEU A 77 -4.05 -10.84 -20.97
N LEU A 78 -3.79 -10.06 -19.93
CA LEU A 78 -4.25 -8.67 -19.78
C LEU A 78 -3.57 -7.73 -20.79
N ALA A 79 -2.27 -7.93 -21.06
CA ALA A 79 -1.47 -7.08 -21.94
C ALA A 79 -1.79 -7.30 -23.43
N LEU A 80 -1.95 -8.56 -23.83
CA LEU A 80 -2.12 -8.94 -25.23
C LEU A 80 -3.39 -8.34 -25.86
N PRO A 81 -3.34 -7.91 -27.14
CA PRO A 81 -4.49 -7.36 -27.84
C PRO A 81 -5.55 -8.43 -28.14
N GLY A 82 -6.78 -7.97 -28.41
CA GLY A 82 -7.92 -8.83 -28.78
C GLY A 82 -8.89 -9.13 -27.63
N ARG A 83 -10.10 -9.61 -27.99
CA ARG A 83 -11.09 -10.08 -27.02
C ARG A 83 -10.69 -11.47 -26.52
N ARG A 84 -10.83 -11.70 -25.22
CA ARG A 84 -10.62 -13.00 -24.60
C ARG A 84 -11.96 -13.73 -24.47
N ARG A 85 -11.93 -15.06 -24.49
CA ARG A 85 -13.08 -15.89 -24.08
C ARG A 85 -13.29 -15.85 -22.57
N ILE A 86 -12.25 -15.49 -21.81
CA ILE A 86 -12.29 -15.36 -20.36
C ILE A 86 -12.98 -14.05 -19.97
N PRO A 87 -13.99 -14.06 -19.08
CA PRO A 87 -14.64 -12.84 -18.61
C PRO A 87 -13.66 -11.90 -17.90
N ALA A 88 -13.76 -10.60 -18.15
CA ALA A 88 -12.85 -9.61 -17.56
C ALA A 88 -12.81 -9.65 -16.02
N ARG A 89 -13.96 -9.89 -15.39
CA ARG A 89 -14.06 -10.07 -13.92
C ARG A 89 -13.17 -11.19 -13.38
N VAL A 90 -12.92 -12.24 -14.15
CA VAL A 90 -12.08 -13.37 -13.73
C VAL A 90 -10.61 -12.95 -13.73
N LEU A 91 -10.15 -12.30 -14.80
CA LEU A 91 -8.76 -11.82 -14.88
C LEU A 91 -8.47 -10.73 -13.84
N VAL A 92 -9.40 -9.79 -13.66
CA VAL A 92 -9.31 -8.75 -12.63
C VAL A 92 -9.33 -9.36 -11.23
N GLY A 93 -10.21 -10.34 -11.00
CA GLY A 93 -10.29 -11.08 -9.75
C GLY A 93 -9.00 -11.84 -9.45
N ALA A 94 -8.41 -12.50 -10.44
CA ALA A 94 -7.11 -13.18 -10.30
C ALA A 94 -5.99 -12.18 -9.96
N SER A 95 -5.95 -11.01 -10.61
CA SER A 95 -4.96 -9.98 -10.27
C SER A 95 -5.13 -9.43 -8.85
N ALA A 96 -6.39 -9.21 -8.41
CA ALA A 96 -6.69 -8.79 -7.05
C ALA A 96 -6.31 -9.87 -6.03
N PHE A 97 -6.57 -11.15 -6.34
CA PHE A 97 -6.18 -12.28 -5.51
C PHE A 97 -4.67 -12.37 -5.36
N SER A 98 -3.89 -12.30 -6.44
CA SER A 98 -2.42 -12.32 -6.37
C SER A 98 -1.87 -11.16 -5.52
N ALA A 99 -2.41 -9.95 -5.68
CA ALA A 99 -1.98 -8.81 -4.86
C ALA A 99 -2.34 -9.01 -3.37
N GLY A 100 -3.56 -9.51 -3.09
CA GLY A 100 -3.98 -9.86 -1.74
C GLY A 100 -3.09 -10.93 -1.11
N ALA A 101 -2.73 -11.98 -1.87
CA ALA A 101 -1.81 -13.02 -1.42
C ALA A 101 -0.45 -12.42 -1.02
N VAL A 102 0.16 -11.59 -1.89
CA VAL A 102 1.42 -10.93 -1.57
C VAL A 102 1.31 -10.03 -0.33
N PHE A 103 0.26 -9.20 -0.24
CA PHE A 103 0.09 -8.27 0.88
C PHE A 103 -0.20 -8.96 2.21
N CYS A 104 -0.85 -10.13 2.19
CA CYS A 104 -1.17 -10.88 3.39
C CYS A 104 -0.05 -11.83 3.86
N THR A 105 0.85 -12.23 2.96
CA THR A 105 1.85 -13.27 3.27
C THR A 105 3.30 -12.81 3.14
N LEU A 106 3.70 -12.29 1.99
CA LEU A 106 5.10 -11.97 1.69
C LEU A 106 5.51 -10.58 2.17
N ALA A 107 4.59 -9.63 2.14
CA ALA A 107 4.84 -8.27 2.60
C ALA A 107 4.49 -8.12 4.08
N ASP A 108 5.29 -7.35 4.82
CA ASP A 108 5.07 -7.09 6.23
C ASP A 108 5.43 -5.64 6.63
N PHE A 109 5.38 -5.35 7.93
CA PHE A 109 5.61 -4.02 8.46
C PHE A 109 7.00 -3.45 8.16
N ARG A 110 8.00 -4.28 7.81
CA ARG A 110 9.37 -3.83 7.53
C ARG A 110 9.41 -2.85 6.36
N ILE A 111 8.47 -2.92 5.42
CA ILE A 111 8.34 -1.92 4.34
C ILE A 111 7.99 -0.53 4.93
N LEU A 112 7.05 -0.48 5.87
CA LEU A 112 6.63 0.75 6.54
C LEU A 112 7.74 1.26 7.48
N GLY A 113 8.37 0.38 8.26
CA GLY A 113 9.46 0.72 9.17
C GLY A 113 10.67 1.30 8.43
N ASN A 114 11.07 0.68 7.31
CA ASN A 114 12.17 1.18 6.49
C ASN A 114 11.86 2.52 5.82
N LEU A 115 10.60 2.82 5.50
CA LEU A 115 10.24 4.17 5.05
C LEU A 115 10.58 5.22 6.12
N ALA A 116 10.25 4.95 7.39
CA ALA A 116 10.61 5.85 8.49
C ALA A 116 12.13 5.98 8.66
N TYR A 117 12.87 4.86 8.55
CA TYR A 117 14.33 4.86 8.64
C TYR A 117 15.00 5.66 7.51
N VAL A 118 14.49 5.60 6.28
CA VAL A 118 14.97 6.43 5.17
C VAL A 118 14.82 7.92 5.47
N PHE A 119 13.71 8.35 6.07
CA PHE A 119 13.54 9.76 6.50
C PHE A 119 14.48 10.16 7.64
N MET A 120 14.89 9.20 8.48
CA MET A 120 15.90 9.38 9.52
C MET A 120 17.34 9.20 9.02
N LEU A 121 17.54 9.02 7.70
CA LEU A 121 18.84 8.75 7.07
C LEU A 121 19.55 7.49 7.62
N LYS A 122 18.76 6.51 8.07
CA LYS A 122 19.23 5.18 8.52
C LYS A 122 18.96 4.14 7.44
N PHE A 123 20.01 3.69 6.77
CA PHE A 123 19.90 2.72 5.65
C PHE A 123 20.29 1.29 6.03
N SER A 124 20.85 1.07 7.23
CA SER A 124 21.32 -0.24 7.70
C SER A 124 20.22 -1.30 7.86
N ALA A 125 18.96 -0.87 7.93
CA ALA A 125 17.80 -1.75 8.10
C ALA A 125 17.24 -2.32 6.78
N ILE A 126 17.72 -1.85 5.62
CA ILE A 126 17.30 -2.37 4.32
C ILE A 126 18.09 -3.65 4.04
N ASN A 127 17.49 -4.79 4.34
CA ASN A 127 18.08 -6.11 4.10
C ASN A 127 17.53 -6.75 2.81
N TRP A 128 18.05 -7.94 2.50
CA TRP A 128 17.69 -8.70 1.30
C TRP A 128 16.19 -9.02 1.23
N THR A 129 15.57 -9.33 2.36
CA THR A 129 14.14 -9.61 2.44
C THR A 129 13.30 -8.39 2.08
N VAL A 130 13.61 -7.22 2.63
CA VAL A 130 12.88 -5.97 2.33
C VAL A 130 12.94 -5.64 0.84
N ILE A 131 14.10 -5.83 0.19
CA ILE A 131 14.25 -5.65 -1.26
C ILE A 131 13.31 -6.60 -2.02
N ASN A 132 13.26 -7.87 -1.62
CA ASN A 132 12.38 -8.87 -2.24
C ASN A 132 10.89 -8.56 -2.03
N GLN A 133 10.51 -8.08 -0.85
CA GLN A 133 9.15 -7.61 -0.61
C GLN A 133 8.76 -6.45 -1.52
N LEU A 134 9.67 -5.48 -1.73
CA LEU A 134 9.44 -4.37 -2.65
C LEU A 134 9.25 -4.87 -4.09
N PHE A 135 10.08 -5.82 -4.56
CA PHE A 135 9.91 -6.45 -5.88
C PHE A 135 8.56 -7.15 -6.01
N ALA A 136 8.15 -7.92 -5.00
CA ALA A 136 6.86 -8.59 -4.97
C ALA A 136 5.70 -7.59 -5.06
N VAL A 137 5.69 -6.57 -4.21
CA VAL A 137 4.65 -5.52 -4.12
C VAL A 137 4.57 -4.70 -5.42
N VAL A 138 5.71 -4.29 -5.97
CA VAL A 138 5.77 -3.53 -7.23
C VAL A 138 5.26 -4.38 -8.40
N SER A 139 5.65 -5.66 -8.48
CA SER A 139 5.24 -6.54 -9.58
C SER A 139 3.72 -6.77 -9.59
N VAL A 140 3.11 -7.07 -8.44
CA VAL A 140 1.64 -7.19 -8.36
C VAL A 140 0.94 -5.84 -8.52
N GLY A 141 1.56 -4.74 -8.09
CA GLY A 141 1.06 -3.38 -8.31
C GLY A 141 0.97 -3.03 -9.80
N LEU A 142 2.00 -3.33 -10.58
CA LEU A 142 1.99 -3.18 -12.04
C LEU A 142 0.88 -4.03 -12.69
N MET A 143 0.67 -5.26 -12.19
CA MET A 143 -0.41 -6.12 -12.65
C MET A 143 -1.80 -5.55 -12.33
N LEU A 144 -2.02 -4.97 -11.15
CA LEU A 144 -3.28 -4.31 -10.81
C LEU A 144 -3.57 -3.13 -11.73
N VAL A 145 -2.55 -2.32 -12.06
CA VAL A 145 -2.70 -1.24 -13.03
C VAL A 145 -3.07 -1.78 -14.41
N SER A 146 -2.43 -2.88 -14.85
CA SER A 146 -2.77 -3.58 -16.09
C SER A 146 -4.21 -4.09 -16.09
N ALA A 147 -4.66 -4.69 -14.97
CA ALA A 147 -6.03 -5.18 -14.79
C ALA A 147 -7.06 -4.04 -14.87
N ILE A 148 -6.78 -2.89 -14.25
CA ILE A 148 -7.63 -1.69 -14.34
C ILE A 148 -7.71 -1.19 -15.79
N ILE A 149 -6.59 -1.14 -16.52
CA ILE A 149 -6.55 -0.73 -17.92
C ILE A 149 -7.37 -1.71 -18.78
N TYR A 150 -7.23 -3.01 -18.56
CA TYR A 150 -7.98 -4.05 -19.25
C TYR A 150 -9.48 -3.96 -18.97
N GLN A 151 -9.89 -3.76 -17.71
CA GLN A 151 -11.28 -3.55 -17.32
C GLN A 151 -11.88 -2.32 -17.99
N ARG A 152 -11.13 -1.21 -18.06
CA ARG A 152 -11.55 0.01 -18.78
C ARG A 152 -11.74 -0.26 -20.27
N ARG A 153 -10.80 -0.98 -20.90
CA ARG A 153 -10.86 -1.34 -22.32
C ARG A 153 -12.09 -2.20 -22.62
N THR A 154 -12.38 -3.20 -21.80
CA THR A 154 -13.49 -4.15 -22.01
C THR A 154 -14.86 -3.56 -21.69
N SER A 155 -14.93 -2.57 -20.79
CA SER A 155 -16.16 -1.83 -20.47
C SER A 155 -16.45 -0.64 -21.40
N GLY A 156 -15.61 -0.38 -22.41
CA GLY A 156 -15.75 0.78 -23.30
C GLY A 156 -15.44 2.13 -22.64
N ALA A 157 -14.83 2.12 -21.45
CA ALA A 157 -14.35 3.32 -20.78
C ALA A 157 -13.02 3.81 -21.39
N CYS A 158 -12.72 5.10 -21.23
CA CYS A 158 -11.40 5.62 -21.62
C CYS A 158 -10.29 4.90 -20.84
N THR A 159 -9.35 4.25 -21.53
CA THR A 159 -8.23 3.53 -20.89
C THR A 159 -7.37 4.43 -19.99
N GLY A 160 -7.26 5.72 -20.32
CA GLY A 160 -6.48 6.70 -19.54
C GLY A 160 -7.16 7.18 -18.26
N CYS A 161 -8.40 7.66 -18.35
CA CYS A 161 -9.09 8.29 -17.21
C CYS A 161 -10.27 7.50 -16.63
N GLY A 162 -10.71 6.43 -17.30
CA GLY A 162 -11.86 5.62 -16.89
C GLY A 162 -13.24 6.23 -17.17
N ARG A 163 -13.33 7.42 -17.79
CA ARG A 163 -14.63 8.04 -18.11
C ARG A 163 -15.37 7.26 -19.21
N THR A 164 -16.67 7.05 -19.01
CA THR A 164 -17.63 6.50 -19.98
C THR A 164 -18.47 7.62 -20.62
N GLY A 165 -19.36 7.28 -21.56
CA GLY A 165 -20.32 8.24 -22.13
C GLY A 165 -21.54 8.51 -21.24
N SER A 166 -21.74 7.68 -20.21
CA SER A 166 -22.90 7.71 -19.31
C SER A 166 -22.79 8.71 -18.14
N GLY A 167 -21.82 9.63 -18.18
CA GLY A 167 -21.57 10.61 -17.11
C GLY A 167 -20.62 10.13 -16.01
N ALA A 168 -20.28 11.03 -15.08
CA ALA A 168 -19.23 10.81 -14.08
C ALA A 168 -19.70 10.03 -12.82
N GLY A 169 -21.00 10.01 -12.52
CA GLY A 169 -21.56 9.28 -11.37
C GLY A 169 -20.84 9.60 -10.05
N TRP A 170 -20.41 8.55 -9.33
CA TRP A 170 -19.64 8.65 -8.08
C TRP A 170 -18.24 9.28 -8.24
N THR A 171 -17.75 9.39 -9.48
CA THR A 171 -16.45 10.00 -9.83
C THR A 171 -16.56 11.48 -10.26
N SER A 172 -17.77 12.07 -10.15
CA SER A 172 -17.98 13.52 -10.29
C SER A 172 -17.28 14.27 -9.14
N PRO A 173 -16.80 15.51 -9.37
CA PRO A 173 -16.17 16.30 -8.30
C PRO A 173 -17.07 16.47 -7.06
N GLU A 174 -18.37 16.64 -7.26
CA GLU A 174 -19.35 16.84 -6.19
C GLU A 174 -19.52 15.57 -5.36
N ALA A 175 -19.69 14.41 -6.01
CA ALA A 175 -19.77 13.13 -5.32
C ALA A 175 -18.45 12.81 -4.60
N ALA A 176 -17.32 12.98 -5.28
CA ALA A 176 -15.97 12.81 -4.73
C ALA A 176 -15.72 13.69 -3.51
N SER A 177 -16.26 14.91 -3.48
CA SER A 177 -16.22 15.78 -2.30
C SER A 177 -16.98 15.20 -1.12
N ARG A 178 -18.17 14.61 -1.34
CA ARG A 178 -19.00 14.06 -0.24
C ARG A 178 -18.37 12.85 0.41
N TRP A 179 -18.04 11.81 -0.37
CA TRP A 179 -17.48 10.58 0.19
C TRP A 179 -16.00 10.76 0.60
N GLY A 180 -15.26 11.61 -0.11
CA GLY A 180 -13.86 11.92 0.22
C GLY A 180 -13.67 12.61 1.57
N LYS A 181 -14.64 13.42 2.02
CA LYS A 181 -14.63 14.03 3.36
C LYS A 181 -14.69 12.97 4.47
N TRP A 182 -15.53 11.96 4.31
CA TRP A 182 -15.62 10.87 5.27
C TRP A 182 -14.36 10.01 5.26
N ALA A 183 -13.87 9.67 4.08
CA ALA A 183 -12.60 8.95 3.93
C ALA A 183 -11.43 9.68 4.60
N ALA A 184 -11.29 10.99 4.38
CA ALA A 184 -10.24 11.78 5.01
C ALA A 184 -10.41 11.88 6.54
N ARG A 185 -11.64 12.02 7.06
CA ARG A 185 -11.89 12.00 8.51
C ARG A 185 -11.45 10.68 9.14
N THR A 186 -11.85 9.55 8.55
CA THR A 186 -11.43 8.23 9.03
C THR A 186 -9.91 8.09 8.98
N ALA A 187 -9.28 8.53 7.88
CA ALA A 187 -7.83 8.47 7.71
C ALA A 187 -7.04 9.43 8.62
N VAL A 188 -7.71 10.38 9.29
CA VAL A 188 -7.14 11.26 10.31
C VAL A 188 -7.36 10.70 11.71
N VAL A 189 -8.56 10.19 12.00
CA VAL A 189 -8.91 9.72 13.35
C VAL A 189 -8.10 8.49 13.75
N VAL A 190 -7.96 7.49 12.87
CA VAL A 190 -7.27 6.23 13.21
C VAL A 190 -5.81 6.45 13.65
N PRO A 191 -4.94 7.12 12.87
CA PRO A 191 -3.57 7.38 13.31
C PRO A 191 -3.48 8.29 14.55
N LEU A 192 -4.44 9.19 14.79
CA LEU A 192 -4.47 10.00 16.01
C LEU A 192 -4.82 9.17 17.26
N LEU A 193 -5.67 8.15 17.13
CA LEU A 193 -5.95 7.21 18.22
C LEU A 193 -4.68 6.44 18.60
N TYR A 194 -3.95 5.93 17.61
CA TYR A 194 -2.62 5.31 17.82
C TYR A 194 -1.63 6.32 18.45
N ALA A 195 -1.59 7.56 17.95
CA ALA A 195 -0.69 8.55 18.51
C ALA A 195 -0.99 8.88 19.97
N GLY A 196 -2.28 8.93 20.33
CA GLY A 196 -2.73 9.15 21.70
C GLY A 196 -2.27 8.07 22.67
N THR A 197 -2.31 6.79 22.27
CA THR A 197 -1.84 5.70 23.15
C THR A 197 -0.32 5.78 23.37
N ARG A 198 0.45 6.00 22.31
CA ARG A 198 1.92 6.08 22.40
C ARG A 198 2.42 7.31 23.17
N TRP A 199 1.73 8.45 23.05
CA TRP A 199 2.04 9.63 23.85
C TRP A 199 1.64 9.48 25.31
N ALA A 200 0.53 8.80 25.63
CA ALA A 200 0.17 8.49 27.01
C ALA A 200 1.29 7.68 27.69
N TRP A 201 1.82 6.67 27.00
CA TRP A 201 2.94 5.87 27.49
C TRP A 201 4.20 6.72 27.66
N ALA A 202 4.59 7.54 26.68
CA ALA A 202 5.76 8.41 26.83
C ALA A 202 5.64 9.43 27.97
N LEU A 203 4.42 9.79 28.38
CA LEU A 203 4.13 10.68 29.51
C LEU A 203 4.03 9.96 30.86
N GLY A 204 4.33 8.65 30.91
CA GLY A 204 4.31 7.89 32.16
C GLY A 204 2.96 7.29 32.52
N ILE A 205 1.99 7.25 31.59
CA ILE A 205 0.66 6.69 31.83
C ILE A 205 0.61 5.31 31.16
N PRO A 206 0.74 4.18 31.89
CA PRO A 206 0.78 2.82 31.35
C PRO A 206 -0.63 2.35 30.91
N LEU A 207 -1.16 3.01 29.89
CA LEU A 207 -2.53 2.85 29.46
C LEU A 207 -2.71 1.49 28.75
N GLY A 208 -3.34 0.53 29.44
CA GLY A 208 -3.75 -0.77 28.89
C GLY A 208 -2.59 -1.67 28.46
N ILE A 209 -1.52 -1.60 29.24
CA ILE A 209 -0.35 -2.49 29.24
C ILE A 209 -0.08 -2.93 30.68
N SER A 210 0.51 -4.10 30.83
CA SER A 210 0.99 -4.68 32.09
C SER A 210 2.16 -3.89 32.67
N GLU A 211 2.39 -4.05 33.97
CA GLU A 211 3.53 -3.41 34.65
C GLU A 211 4.87 -4.00 34.19
N GLU A 212 4.90 -5.29 33.86
CA GLU A 212 6.07 -5.96 33.27
C GLU A 212 6.45 -5.33 31.92
N LEU A 213 5.51 -5.26 30.97
CA LEU A 213 5.76 -4.63 29.66
C LEU A 213 6.13 -3.15 29.81
N TRP A 214 5.54 -2.46 30.78
CA TRP A 214 5.82 -1.05 31.07
C TRP A 214 7.26 -0.81 31.51
N GLU A 215 7.79 -1.64 32.41
CA GLU A 215 9.19 -1.57 32.86
C GLU A 215 10.17 -1.96 31.75
N GLU A 216 9.93 -3.05 31.03
CA GLU A 216 10.76 -3.46 29.88
C GLU A 216 10.92 -2.32 28.85
N GLY A 217 9.82 -1.66 28.49
CA GLY A 217 9.87 -0.57 27.52
C GLY A 217 10.57 0.70 28.03
N LYS A 218 10.76 0.87 29.34
CA LYS A 218 11.57 1.97 29.89
C LYS A 218 13.06 1.69 29.70
N GLU A 219 13.49 0.46 29.95
CA GLU A 219 14.89 0.04 29.81
C GLU A 219 15.40 0.29 28.37
N ASP A 220 14.54 0.02 27.38
CA ASP A 220 14.86 0.17 25.95
C ASP A 220 14.52 1.54 25.33
N ASN A 221 14.06 2.51 26.14
CA ASN A 221 13.53 3.80 25.65
C ASN A 221 12.42 3.67 24.58
N LEU A 222 11.67 2.56 24.62
CA LEU A 222 10.67 2.19 23.62
C LEU A 222 9.52 3.21 23.54
N TRP A 223 9.15 3.81 24.69
CA TRP A 223 8.06 4.78 24.78
C TRP A 223 8.37 6.07 24.04
N ILE A 224 9.60 6.55 24.13
CA ILE A 224 10.06 7.76 23.43
C ILE A 224 10.11 7.48 21.92
N ALA A 225 10.64 6.32 21.51
CA ALA A 225 10.64 5.91 20.11
C ALA A 225 9.21 5.77 19.54
N GLY A 226 8.31 5.17 20.32
CA GLY A 226 6.89 5.06 20.00
C GLY A 226 6.21 6.43 19.86
N ALA A 227 6.49 7.38 20.75
CA ALA A 227 5.97 8.75 20.67
C ALA A 227 6.52 9.52 19.45
N ALA A 228 7.79 9.30 19.08
CA ALA A 228 8.36 9.88 17.87
C ALA A 228 7.64 9.37 16.61
N LEU A 229 7.41 8.07 16.50
CA LEU A 229 6.64 7.46 15.41
C LEU A 229 5.18 7.94 15.40
N ALA A 230 4.54 8.02 16.57
CA ALA A 230 3.21 8.58 16.74
C ALA A 230 3.11 10.04 16.28
N THR A 231 4.14 10.84 16.53
CA THR A 231 4.22 12.23 16.06
C THR A 231 4.29 12.27 14.54
N MET A 232 5.05 11.39 13.89
CA MET A 232 5.04 11.27 12.43
C MET A 232 3.66 10.86 11.90
N GLY A 233 2.96 9.95 12.58
CA GLY A 233 1.58 9.58 12.26
C GLY A 233 0.60 10.77 12.39
N ALA A 234 0.74 11.58 13.44
CA ALA A 234 -0.05 12.79 13.65
C ALA A 234 0.24 13.87 12.58
N LEU A 235 1.50 14.06 12.19
CA LEU A 235 1.87 14.92 11.06
C LEU A 235 1.30 14.39 9.74
N GLY A 236 1.34 13.08 9.51
CA GLY A 236 0.69 12.43 8.37
C GLY A 236 -0.83 12.64 8.36
N SER A 237 -1.45 12.70 9.54
CA SER A 237 -2.88 13.03 9.69
C SER A 237 -3.16 14.48 9.30
N LEU A 238 -2.31 15.42 9.73
CA LEU A 238 -2.39 16.80 9.27
C LEU A 238 -2.21 16.90 7.76
N LEU A 239 -1.26 16.16 7.16
CA LEU A 239 -1.09 16.07 5.71
C LEU A 239 -2.34 15.52 4.99
N THR A 240 -2.99 14.53 5.60
CA THR A 240 -4.21 13.90 5.09
C THR A 240 -5.39 14.89 5.05
N LEU A 241 -5.49 15.84 5.99
CA LEU A 241 -6.48 16.92 5.92
C LEU A 241 -6.30 17.77 4.65
N GLY A 242 -5.07 17.88 4.12
CA GLY A 242 -4.78 18.55 2.86
C GLY A 242 -5.53 17.95 1.67
N LEU A 243 -5.88 16.66 1.73
CA LEU A 243 -6.67 16.00 0.68
C LEU A 243 -8.11 16.51 0.60
N VAL A 244 -8.60 17.28 1.58
CA VAL A 244 -9.96 17.85 1.58
C VAL A 244 -9.98 19.36 1.83
N GLN A 245 -8.86 19.96 2.21
CA GLN A 245 -8.74 21.37 2.54
C GLN A 245 -8.06 22.16 1.42
N ARG A 246 -8.34 23.47 1.37
CA ARG A 246 -7.84 24.38 0.33
C ARG A 246 -6.30 24.41 0.23
N TRP A 247 -5.59 24.25 1.34
CA TRP A 247 -4.13 24.32 1.36
C TRP A 247 -3.44 23.15 0.67
N GLY A 248 -4.12 22.00 0.55
CA GLY A 248 -3.62 20.88 -0.26
C GLY A 248 -3.94 21.04 -1.74
N GLU A 249 -4.74 22.03 -2.13
CA GLU A 249 -5.03 22.34 -3.55
C GLU A 249 -4.21 23.53 -4.06
N VAL A 250 -3.96 24.51 -3.18
CA VAL A 250 -3.17 25.72 -3.45
C VAL A 250 -2.25 25.97 -2.27
N PHE A 251 -0.95 26.15 -2.54
CA PHE A 251 0.04 26.37 -1.49
C PHE A 251 -0.30 27.62 -0.64
N PRO A 252 -0.37 27.48 0.70
CA PRO A 252 -0.49 28.58 1.65
C PRO A 252 0.41 29.79 1.41
N ARG A 253 -0.03 30.94 1.92
CA ARG A 253 0.67 32.23 1.75
C ARG A 253 2.03 32.29 2.46
N TRP A 254 2.26 31.47 3.47
CA TRP A 254 3.51 31.42 4.23
C TRP A 254 4.62 30.61 3.55
N MET A 255 4.31 29.79 2.53
CA MET A 255 5.32 29.05 1.77
C MET A 255 5.99 29.95 0.73
N VAL A 256 7.06 30.63 1.16
CA VAL A 256 7.90 31.48 0.30
C VAL A 256 8.33 30.71 -0.96
N GLY A 257 8.17 31.32 -2.13
CA GLY A 257 8.46 30.70 -3.44
C GLY A 257 7.34 29.84 -4.06
N LEU A 258 6.44 29.26 -3.24
CA LEU A 258 5.34 28.42 -3.72
C LEU A 258 3.94 29.05 -3.54
N ARG A 259 3.84 30.14 -2.79
CA ARG A 259 2.62 30.89 -2.49
C ARG A 259 1.67 30.99 -3.69
N GLY A 260 0.42 30.56 -3.47
CA GLY A 260 -0.66 30.72 -4.45
C GLY A 260 -0.55 29.81 -5.68
N ARG A 261 0.53 29.04 -5.85
CA ARG A 261 0.64 28.03 -6.91
C ARG A 261 -0.27 26.85 -6.60
N ARG A 262 -0.80 26.22 -7.66
CA ARG A 262 -1.56 24.98 -7.52
C ARG A 262 -0.60 23.85 -7.13
N VAL A 263 -0.99 23.08 -6.12
CA VAL A 263 -0.25 21.88 -5.71
C VAL A 263 -0.28 20.86 -6.86
N PRO A 264 0.85 20.30 -7.31
CA PRO A 264 0.85 19.24 -8.31
C PRO A 264 0.06 18.01 -7.80
N LEU A 265 -0.75 17.41 -8.67
CA LEU A 265 -1.61 16.30 -8.25
C LEU A 265 -0.81 15.07 -7.76
N SER A 266 0.33 14.81 -8.39
CA SER A 266 1.25 13.73 -7.98
C SER A 266 1.82 13.94 -6.59
N LEU A 267 2.06 15.20 -6.17
CA LEU A 267 2.64 15.52 -4.87
C LEU A 267 1.75 15.09 -3.70
N ALA A 268 0.42 15.07 -3.90
CA ALA A 268 -0.52 14.60 -2.89
C ALA A 268 -0.88 13.11 -3.06
N VAL A 269 -1.15 12.67 -4.30
CA VAL A 269 -1.67 11.32 -4.55
C VAL A 269 -0.61 10.24 -4.39
N VAL A 270 0.63 10.48 -4.84
CA VAL A 270 1.68 9.44 -4.79
C VAL A 270 2.05 9.10 -3.34
N PRO A 271 2.40 10.07 -2.46
CA PRO A 271 2.71 9.74 -1.07
C PRO A 271 1.53 9.10 -0.34
N ALA A 272 0.32 9.62 -0.52
CA ALA A 272 -0.87 9.05 0.12
C ALA A 272 -1.14 7.61 -0.33
N THR A 273 -0.93 7.28 -1.60
CA THR A 273 -1.09 5.92 -2.12
C THR A 273 -0.01 4.99 -1.58
N LEU A 274 1.26 5.43 -1.52
CA LEU A 274 2.35 4.62 -0.97
C LEU A 274 2.12 4.31 0.51
N VAL A 275 1.84 5.33 1.33
CA VAL A 275 1.56 5.16 2.76
C VAL A 275 0.33 4.29 2.98
N SER A 276 -0.73 4.48 2.20
CA SER A 276 -1.94 3.63 2.26
C SER A 276 -1.61 2.14 2.08
N VAL A 277 -0.79 1.79 1.09
CA VAL A 277 -0.37 0.40 0.86
C VAL A 277 0.47 -0.12 2.02
N MET A 278 1.50 0.63 2.44
CA MET A 278 2.41 0.21 3.51
C MET A 278 1.71 0.01 4.86
N VAL A 279 0.82 0.93 5.22
CA VAL A 279 0.01 0.84 6.44
C VAL A 279 -0.97 -0.32 6.38
N THR A 280 -1.58 -0.58 5.21
CA THR A 280 -2.46 -1.75 5.03
C THR A 280 -1.70 -3.04 5.24
N ILE A 281 -0.52 -3.18 4.63
CA ILE A 281 0.37 -4.35 4.77
C ILE A 281 0.74 -4.56 6.25
N ALA A 282 1.22 -3.51 6.92
CA ALA A 282 1.60 -3.59 8.32
C ALA A 282 0.41 -3.97 9.22
N GLY A 283 -0.76 -3.37 9.00
CA GLY A 283 -1.98 -3.70 9.74
C GLY A 283 -2.45 -5.15 9.57
N VAL A 284 -2.38 -5.67 8.34
CA VAL A 284 -2.72 -7.07 8.05
C VAL A 284 -1.76 -8.02 8.76
N MET A 285 -0.46 -7.69 8.83
CA MET A 285 0.49 -8.46 9.62
C MET A 285 0.12 -8.49 11.11
N TYR A 286 -0.21 -7.35 11.71
CA TYR A 286 -0.60 -7.32 13.14
C TYR A 286 -1.86 -8.15 13.42
N ILE A 287 -2.84 -8.12 12.51
CA ILE A 287 -4.01 -9.01 12.59
C ILE A 287 -3.57 -10.48 12.55
N ARG A 288 -2.69 -10.85 11.61
CA ARG A 288 -2.17 -12.21 11.47
C ARG A 288 -1.46 -12.67 12.75
N LEU A 289 -0.50 -11.88 13.25
CA LEU A 289 0.26 -12.18 14.47
C LEU A 289 -0.65 -12.34 15.69
N ARG A 290 -1.70 -11.51 15.80
CA ARG A 290 -2.70 -11.64 16.87
C ARG A 290 -3.38 -13.00 16.84
N PHE A 291 -3.84 -13.44 15.67
CA PHE A 291 -4.50 -14.74 15.52
C PHE A 291 -3.55 -15.94 15.61
N GLN A 292 -2.25 -15.73 15.37
CA GLN A 292 -1.21 -16.74 15.57
C GLN A 292 -0.78 -16.89 17.04
N GLY A 293 -1.22 -16.00 17.93
CA GLY A 293 -0.82 -16.04 19.34
C GLY A 293 0.60 -15.51 19.58
N ALA A 294 1.16 -14.74 18.64
CA ALA A 294 2.56 -14.28 18.69
C ALA A 294 2.86 -13.14 19.68
N PHE A 295 1.87 -12.73 20.49
CA PHE A 295 2.03 -11.67 21.47
C PHE A 295 1.79 -12.26 22.85
N ASP A 296 2.71 -12.00 23.78
CA ASP A 296 2.54 -12.36 25.18
C ASP A 296 1.40 -11.55 25.82
N ASN A 297 0.80 -12.12 26.87
CA ASN A 297 -0.22 -11.46 27.70
C ASN A 297 -1.30 -10.69 26.92
N GLN A 298 -1.79 -11.28 25.82
CA GLN A 298 -2.74 -10.68 24.87
C GLN A 298 -3.98 -10.00 25.48
N LYS A 299 -4.41 -10.42 26.67
CA LYS A 299 -5.54 -9.84 27.41
C LYS A 299 -5.16 -8.56 28.13
N ASP A 300 -3.97 -8.53 28.72
CA ASP A 300 -3.50 -7.45 29.58
C ASP A 300 -2.80 -6.35 28.77
N ASP A 301 -2.10 -6.73 27.68
CA ASP A 301 -1.37 -5.82 26.78
C ASP A 301 -2.14 -5.46 25.49
N TRP A 302 -3.46 -5.51 25.55
CA TRP A 302 -4.29 -5.33 24.36
C TRP A 302 -4.07 -3.97 23.66
N ARG A 303 -3.74 -2.90 24.39
CA ARG A 303 -3.49 -1.58 23.80
C ARG A 303 -2.16 -1.47 23.06
N ALA A 304 -1.29 -2.48 23.15
CA ALA A 304 -0.03 -2.53 22.41
C ALA A 304 -0.17 -3.01 20.97
N THR A 305 -1.28 -3.68 20.64
CA THR A 305 -1.44 -4.37 19.35
C THR A 305 -2.77 -4.07 18.67
N VAL A 306 -3.83 -3.77 19.43
CA VAL A 306 -5.16 -3.47 18.88
C VAL A 306 -5.19 -2.20 18.03
N PRO A 307 -4.54 -1.07 18.40
CA PRO A 307 -4.50 0.11 17.53
C PRO A 307 -3.96 -0.18 16.12
N GLU A 308 -2.96 -1.06 16.02
CA GLU A 308 -2.31 -1.48 14.78
C GLU A 308 -3.22 -2.37 13.93
N MET A 309 -4.07 -3.19 14.55
CA MET A 309 -5.07 -3.99 13.83
C MET A 309 -6.10 -3.14 13.08
N ILE A 310 -6.26 -1.85 13.43
CA ILE A 310 -7.18 -0.92 12.75
C ILE A 310 -6.50 -0.27 11.53
N TRP A 311 -5.19 -0.43 11.35
CA TRP A 311 -4.45 0.17 10.24
C TRP A 311 -4.95 -0.18 8.83
N PRO A 312 -5.52 -1.37 8.53
CA PRO A 312 -6.11 -1.62 7.21
C PRO A 312 -7.30 -0.67 6.92
N VAL A 313 -8.07 -0.30 7.95
CA VAL A 313 -9.13 0.71 7.82
C VAL A 313 -8.54 2.09 7.50
N TRP A 314 -7.44 2.45 8.16
CA TRP A 314 -6.70 3.68 7.85
C TRP A 314 -6.18 3.67 6.42
N GLY A 315 -5.53 2.58 5.99
CA GLY A 315 -4.99 2.42 4.65
C GLY A 315 -6.07 2.55 3.57
N ILE A 316 -7.21 1.85 3.72
CA ILE A 316 -8.36 1.94 2.79
C ILE A 316 -8.93 3.37 2.77
N ALA A 317 -9.11 3.99 3.94
CA ALA A 317 -9.61 5.35 4.04
C ALA A 317 -8.67 6.37 3.38
N LEU A 318 -7.35 6.20 3.50
CA LEU A 318 -6.35 7.06 2.89
C LEU A 318 -6.31 6.89 1.37
N ALA A 319 -6.37 5.66 0.85
CA ALA A 319 -6.51 5.40 -0.59
C ALA A 319 -7.78 6.04 -1.15
N ALA A 320 -8.89 5.90 -0.45
CA ALA A 320 -10.15 6.54 -0.82
C ALA A 320 -10.01 8.08 -0.81
N ALA A 321 -9.44 8.68 0.23
CA ALA A 321 -9.22 10.13 0.29
C ALA A 321 -8.32 10.63 -0.85
N ALA A 322 -7.25 9.90 -1.18
CA ALA A 322 -6.38 10.21 -2.32
C ALA A 322 -7.11 10.11 -3.66
N LEU A 323 -7.97 9.09 -3.83
CA LEU A 323 -8.79 8.91 -5.02
C LEU A 323 -9.85 10.01 -5.16
N ALA A 324 -10.47 10.43 -4.06
CA ALA A 324 -11.40 11.56 -4.05
C ALA A 324 -10.69 12.84 -4.46
N TYR A 325 -9.52 13.12 -3.87
CA TYR A 325 -8.68 14.25 -4.24
C TYR A 325 -8.34 14.23 -5.73
N TYR A 326 -7.96 13.06 -6.27
CA TYR A 326 -7.73 12.89 -7.70
C TYR A 326 -8.97 13.23 -8.55
N PHE A 327 -10.15 12.72 -8.19
CA PHE A 327 -11.37 12.95 -8.97
C PHE A 327 -11.89 14.38 -8.91
N ARG A 328 -11.75 15.07 -7.77
CA ARG A 328 -12.09 16.50 -7.68
C ARG A 328 -11.18 17.38 -8.54
N ARG A 329 -9.93 16.97 -8.71
CA ARG A 329 -8.87 17.80 -9.32
C ARG A 329 -8.47 17.41 -10.74
N ARG A 330 -8.87 16.25 -11.23
CA ARG A 330 -8.58 15.85 -12.61
C ARG A 330 -9.36 16.72 -13.58
N GLY A 331 -8.65 17.37 -14.50
CA GLY A 331 -9.28 18.16 -15.56
C GLY A 331 -9.83 17.30 -16.71
N ALA A 332 -10.03 17.97 -17.85
CA ALA A 332 -10.36 17.31 -19.11
C ALA A 332 -9.28 16.28 -19.48
N CYS A 333 -9.70 15.08 -19.86
CA CYS A 333 -8.77 14.04 -20.25
C CYS A 333 -8.19 14.34 -21.64
N LYS A 334 -6.86 14.39 -21.77
CA LYS A 334 -6.21 14.60 -23.07
C LYS A 334 -6.54 13.53 -24.12
N ARG A 335 -6.98 12.33 -23.71
CA ARG A 335 -7.30 11.20 -24.62
C ARG A 335 -8.72 11.21 -25.14
N CYS A 336 -9.71 11.46 -24.28
CA CYS A 336 -11.12 11.40 -24.65
C CYS A 336 -11.82 12.77 -24.59
N THR A 337 -11.08 13.85 -24.30
CA THR A 337 -11.52 15.25 -24.18
C THR A 337 -12.64 15.53 -23.16
N ARG A 338 -13.14 14.51 -22.46
CA ARG A 338 -14.18 14.63 -21.42
C ARG A 338 -13.62 15.24 -20.13
N GLY A 339 -14.32 16.22 -19.57
CA GLY A 339 -14.17 16.81 -18.23
C GLY A 339 -15.10 16.16 -17.23
#